data_AF-A0A818BZH5-F1
#
_entry.id   AF-A0A818BZH5-F1
#
_cell.length_a   1.000
_cell.length_b   1.000
_cell.length_c   1.000
_cell.angle_alpha   90.00
_cell.angle_beta   90.00
_cell.angle_gamma   90.00
#
_symmetry.space_group_name_H-M   'P 1'
#
loop_
_entity.id
_entity.type
_entity.pdbx_description
1 polymer ?
#
loop_
_entity_poly.entity_id
_entity_poly.type
_entity_poly.pdbx_seq_one_letter_code
_entity_poly.pdbx_strand_id
1 'polypeptide(L)'
;MHSALRPKPSAKIPLPLIPPTVTHIKKPSISQNGHYEKATVNGKQHYEKGITNGKQSHSKPTFNENGHYHDRTKSNNLVSEKCTWSLGLINSKGKYLTAETFGCRINATGTCLKKKQTWTIIYNIQNDYVYLQSSLNNYLSTDKYGRLKCDGHDIVDDGRFQLEYNQNGQWAFKSLTYGMYLGGDVDQLHCFSKTPEWWSPHLALHPQINLKHVLRKRYAKLYDDEIHIDDIIPWGSEAILTVEYFDGQYCIRSCNGYYFHKDGKLITKKTNDTLFTIELFKGYLTFKDCNHCYLTAIGPLGIMTTRNKIAGKDEQFLLEESKQQICLIAPNGKHVSIKQGVDLSANQCEKDNSSIFQLEYDEHLELYHIRTYNNKYWKLEGHGVQATADKRSMETGFYIQSTGNGHVTFQASNGKYIIPHATGHMRAIGEQINTTESYFLLKFINRPFCVFKCDFGYVAYRNKQSRILECNKSIFTLFTLEEPIKEPNNDGVVYLKGSDGMYWEILSDLNISVSGREPTKFIVELCAAYSRIVIKASNGMYLRAEQNGTIQASCQHSREATQWEF
;
A
#
# COMPACT_ATOMS: atom_id res chain seq x y z
N MET A 1 55.43 -49.59 20.95
CA MET A 1 55.20 -50.88 20.25
C MET A 1 53.99 -51.55 20.87
N HIS A 2 53.02 -52.04 20.06
CA HIS A 2 51.93 -53.01 20.37
C HIS A 2 51.07 -52.80 21.64
N SER A 3 49.78 -53.10 21.72
CA SER A 3 48.78 -53.71 20.81
C SER A 3 47.41 -53.15 21.22
N ALA A 4 46.56 -52.62 20.34
CA ALA A 4 45.72 -53.38 19.41
C ALA A 4 44.89 -54.49 20.05
N LEU A 5 43.56 -54.31 20.12
CA LEU A 5 42.55 -55.32 19.75
C LEU A 5 41.19 -54.65 19.47
N ARG A 6 40.38 -55.28 18.63
CA ARG A 6 39.17 -54.73 17.97
C ARG A 6 38.01 -55.77 18.03
N PRO A 7 36.82 -55.59 17.39
CA PRO A 7 35.54 -55.52 18.10
C PRO A 7 34.55 -56.66 17.78
N LYS A 8 33.35 -56.65 18.38
CA LYS A 8 32.03 -57.16 17.87
C LYS A 8 30.94 -57.05 18.98
N PRO A 9 29.61 -57.15 18.70
CA PRO A 9 28.84 -56.23 17.85
C PRO A 9 27.43 -55.86 18.43
N SER A 10 26.65 -55.12 17.62
CA SER A 10 25.16 -55.04 17.60
C SER A 10 24.35 -54.48 18.79
N ALA A 11 23.73 -53.32 18.55
CA ALA A 11 22.26 -53.19 18.47
C ALA A 11 21.89 -52.00 17.55
N LYS A 12 20.89 -52.17 16.67
CA LYS A 12 20.37 -51.09 15.79
C LYS A 12 19.00 -50.63 16.30
N ILE A 13 18.75 -49.32 16.27
CA ILE A 13 17.42 -48.69 16.46
C ILE A 13 17.24 -47.69 15.30
N PRO A 14 16.03 -47.51 14.72
CA PRO A 14 15.91 -47.21 13.28
C PRO A 14 15.90 -45.72 12.91
N LEU A 15 16.26 -45.44 11.66
CA LEU A 15 16.10 -44.16 10.98
C LEU A 15 14.67 -43.97 10.43
N PRO A 16 14.13 -42.74 10.39
CA PRO A 16 12.86 -42.45 9.73
C PRO A 16 12.98 -42.48 8.19
N LEU A 17 11.85 -42.72 7.53
CA LEU A 17 11.73 -43.03 6.10
C LEU A 17 11.90 -41.80 5.18
N ILE A 18 12.54 -42.01 4.03
CA ILE A 18 12.65 -41.06 2.92
C ILE A 18 11.66 -41.48 1.81
N PRO A 19 10.81 -40.60 1.27
CA PRO A 19 9.95 -40.89 0.11
C PRO A 19 10.74 -40.81 -1.22
N PRO A 20 10.34 -41.55 -2.27
CA PRO A 20 11.20 -41.81 -3.44
C PRO A 20 11.10 -40.78 -4.58
N THR A 21 12.16 -40.73 -5.40
CA THR A 21 12.35 -39.83 -6.55
C THR A 21 12.04 -40.50 -7.90
N VAL A 22 11.02 -40.02 -8.63
CA VAL A 22 10.55 -40.51 -9.96
C VAL A 22 9.81 -39.36 -10.68
N THR A 23 9.97 -38.97 -11.97
CA THR A 23 10.95 -39.20 -13.05
C THR A 23 10.87 -38.04 -14.07
N HIS A 24 11.86 -37.86 -14.96
CA HIS A 24 11.83 -36.88 -16.07
C HIS A 24 10.78 -37.17 -17.16
N ILE A 25 10.14 -36.11 -17.71
CA ILE A 25 9.44 -36.16 -19.01
C ILE A 25 9.87 -34.99 -19.93
N LYS A 26 10.58 -35.38 -21.00
CA LYS A 26 10.76 -34.80 -22.35
C LYS A 26 10.43 -33.31 -22.61
N LYS A 27 11.47 -32.58 -23.04
CA LYS A 27 11.35 -31.47 -24.01
C LYS A 27 11.02 -32.01 -25.42
N PRO A 28 10.25 -31.30 -26.25
CA PRO A 28 10.22 -31.56 -27.69
C PRO A 28 11.35 -30.81 -28.40
N SER A 29 12.13 -31.54 -29.20
CA SER A 29 13.03 -30.98 -30.22
C SER A 29 12.67 -31.62 -31.56
N ILE A 30 12.28 -30.80 -32.54
CA ILE A 30 12.12 -31.23 -33.94
C ILE A 30 13.05 -30.38 -34.81
N SER A 31 13.62 -31.04 -35.81
CA SER A 31 14.82 -30.68 -36.56
C SER A 31 14.64 -29.60 -37.62
N GLN A 32 15.72 -28.89 -37.91
CA GLN A 32 15.94 -28.27 -39.23
C GLN A 32 16.16 -29.37 -40.29
N ASN A 33 15.40 -29.34 -41.39
CA ASN A 33 15.92 -29.23 -42.76
C ASN A 33 14.81 -29.45 -43.79
N GLY A 34 14.82 -28.63 -44.84
CA GLY A 34 13.81 -28.63 -45.90
C GLY A 34 13.89 -27.39 -46.76
N HIS A 35 14.93 -27.31 -47.60
CA HIS A 35 14.89 -26.44 -48.79
C HIS A 35 13.68 -26.85 -49.66
N TYR A 36 12.94 -25.89 -50.21
CA TYR A 36 12.51 -25.91 -51.61
C TYR A 36 12.25 -24.49 -52.13
N GLU A 37 12.31 -24.37 -53.44
CA GLU A 37 12.73 -23.21 -54.23
C GLU A 37 11.74 -22.04 -54.33
N LYS A 38 12.25 -20.93 -54.89
CA LYS A 38 11.45 -19.86 -55.48
C LYS A 38 10.59 -20.40 -56.62
N ALA A 39 9.32 -20.00 -56.66
CA ALA A 39 8.56 -19.93 -57.91
C ALA A 39 7.77 -18.62 -57.95
N THR A 40 8.21 -17.70 -58.80
CA THR A 40 7.42 -16.53 -59.23
C THR A 40 6.36 -17.01 -60.24
N VAL A 41 5.13 -16.46 -60.23
CA VAL A 41 4.42 -15.99 -61.45
C VAL A 41 3.05 -15.37 -61.11
N ASN A 42 2.79 -14.27 -61.80
CA ASN A 42 1.59 -13.46 -62.03
C ASN A 42 0.19 -14.05 -61.76
N GLY A 43 -0.71 -13.18 -61.29
CA GLY A 43 -2.17 -13.35 -61.39
C GLY A 43 -2.96 -12.09 -61.02
N LYS A 44 -3.26 -11.21 -61.99
CA LYS A 44 -4.24 -10.12 -61.80
C LYS A 44 -5.66 -10.69 -61.74
N GLN A 45 -6.57 -10.10 -60.96
CA GLN A 45 -7.79 -9.45 -61.49
C GLN A 45 -8.56 -8.62 -60.45
N HIS A 46 -9.60 -7.94 -60.94
CA HIS A 46 -10.26 -6.75 -60.38
C HIS A 46 -11.44 -7.04 -59.42
N TYR A 47 -12.07 -5.92 -59.01
CA TYR A 47 -13.42 -5.67 -58.47
C TYR A 47 -13.45 -5.31 -56.97
N GLU A 48 -14.14 -4.26 -56.52
CA GLU A 48 -14.62 -3.01 -57.16
C GLU A 48 -14.91 -1.99 -56.04
N LYS A 49 -14.94 -0.67 -56.32
CA LYS A 49 -15.23 0.34 -55.27
C LYS A 49 -16.73 0.64 -55.17
N GLY A 50 -17.38 0.15 -54.10
CA GLY A 50 -18.68 0.63 -53.66
C GLY A 50 -18.56 1.75 -52.62
N ILE A 51 -18.87 2.99 -53.00
CA ILE A 51 -18.95 4.14 -52.08
C ILE A 51 -20.42 4.30 -51.63
N THR A 52 -20.68 4.28 -50.33
CA THR A 52 -21.90 4.88 -49.75
C THR A 52 -21.55 5.70 -48.50
N ASN A 53 -22.08 6.92 -48.45
CA ASN A 53 -21.80 7.88 -47.38
C ASN A 53 -22.68 7.62 -46.15
N GLY A 54 -22.05 7.40 -44.99
CA GLY A 54 -22.70 7.41 -43.68
C GLY A 54 -22.05 8.45 -42.77
N LYS A 55 -22.74 9.55 -42.46
CA LYS A 55 -22.28 10.52 -41.47
C LYS A 55 -22.34 9.89 -40.07
N GLN A 56 -21.21 9.82 -39.37
CA GLN A 56 -21.18 9.63 -37.92
C GLN A 56 -20.36 10.73 -37.25
N SER A 57 -20.92 11.28 -36.18
CA SER A 57 -20.34 12.36 -35.39
C SER A 57 -19.15 11.89 -34.55
N HIS A 58 -18.09 12.69 -34.49
CA HIS A 58 -16.97 12.43 -33.60
C HIS A 58 -17.37 12.62 -32.13
N SER A 59 -17.55 11.52 -31.41
CA SER A 59 -17.46 11.51 -29.94
C SER A 59 -15.99 11.27 -29.53
N LYS A 60 -15.46 12.14 -28.66
CA LYS A 60 -14.12 11.97 -28.07
C LYS A 60 -14.15 10.81 -27.07
N PRO A 61 -13.16 9.90 -27.05
CA PRO A 61 -13.09 8.85 -26.04
C PRO A 61 -12.75 9.45 -24.67
N THR A 62 -13.58 9.18 -23.67
CA THR A 62 -13.31 9.50 -22.27
C THR A 62 -12.35 8.47 -21.66
N PHE A 63 -11.27 8.97 -21.04
CA PHE A 63 -10.29 8.15 -20.34
C PHE A 63 -10.91 7.41 -19.14
N ASN A 64 -10.44 6.18 -18.90
CA ASN A 64 -10.76 5.41 -17.71
C ASN A 64 -9.44 4.82 -17.17
N GLU A 65 -8.81 5.52 -16.23
CA GLU A 65 -7.51 5.18 -15.64
C GLU A 65 -7.70 4.53 -14.27
N ASN A 66 -8.04 3.24 -14.26
CA ASN A 66 -7.93 2.38 -13.10
C ASN A 66 -7.05 1.18 -13.47
N GLY A 67 -5.92 1.02 -12.77
CA GLY A 67 -4.91 -0.01 -13.03
C GLY A 67 -5.29 -1.40 -12.53
N HIS A 68 -6.45 -1.92 -12.92
CA HIS A 68 -6.83 -3.31 -12.68
C HIS A 68 -7.27 -3.98 -14.00
N TYR A 69 -6.72 -5.17 -14.24
CA TYR A 69 -7.07 -6.01 -15.38
C TYR A 69 -8.53 -6.48 -15.26
N HIS A 70 -9.39 -6.00 -16.14
CA HIS A 70 -10.69 -6.61 -16.40
C HIS A 70 -10.61 -7.45 -17.68
N ASP A 71 -10.65 -8.76 -17.54
CA ASP A 71 -10.83 -9.66 -18.68
C ASP A 71 -12.22 -9.42 -19.30
N ARG A 72 -12.25 -8.89 -20.53
CA ARG A 72 -13.47 -8.53 -21.26
C ARG A 72 -13.92 -9.69 -22.16
N THR A 73 -14.40 -10.76 -21.54
CA THR A 73 -15.31 -11.69 -22.21
C THR A 73 -16.75 -11.15 -22.11
N LYS A 74 -17.50 -11.19 -23.23
CA LYS A 74 -18.73 -10.40 -23.41
C LYS A 74 -19.95 -11.06 -22.77
N SER A 75 -20.63 -10.33 -21.89
CA SER A 75 -22.09 -10.39 -21.76
C SER A 75 -22.65 -9.02 -21.39
N ASN A 76 -23.77 -8.62 -22.02
CA ASN A 76 -24.41 -7.34 -21.75
C ASN A 76 -25.24 -7.44 -20.46
N ASN A 77 -24.69 -6.93 -19.35
CA ASN A 77 -25.45 -6.54 -18.18
C ASN A 77 -24.96 -5.16 -17.72
N LEU A 78 -25.87 -4.31 -17.24
CA LEU A 78 -25.50 -2.98 -16.73
C LEU A 78 -24.61 -3.15 -15.50
N VAL A 79 -23.32 -2.84 -15.63
CA VAL A 79 -22.39 -2.83 -14.51
C VAL A 79 -22.75 -1.63 -13.63
N SER A 80 -23.43 -1.91 -12.51
CA SER A 80 -23.67 -0.93 -11.46
C SER A 80 -22.33 -0.37 -10.99
N GLU A 81 -22.17 0.95 -10.94
CA GLU A 81 -21.00 1.55 -10.30
C GLU A 81 -20.95 1.12 -8.83
N LYS A 82 -19.84 0.49 -8.44
CA LYS A 82 -19.58 0.00 -7.09
C LYS A 82 -18.39 0.72 -6.50
N CYS A 83 -18.48 1.14 -5.25
CA CYS A 83 -17.35 1.61 -4.47
C CYS A 83 -17.08 0.64 -3.32
N THR A 84 -15.81 0.45 -2.93
CA THR A 84 -15.42 -0.60 -1.98
C THR A 84 -14.49 -0.04 -0.90
N TRP A 85 -14.80 -0.35 0.36
CA TRP A 85 -14.01 0.08 1.52
C TRP A 85 -13.64 -1.10 2.42
N SER A 86 -12.35 -1.31 2.63
CA SER A 86 -11.84 -2.30 3.60
C SER A 86 -11.83 -1.69 5.00
N LEU A 87 -12.53 -2.32 5.95
CA LEU A 87 -12.60 -1.86 7.34
C LEU A 87 -12.87 -2.99 8.33
N GLY A 88 -12.56 -2.75 9.59
CA GLY A 88 -13.07 -3.53 10.72
C GLY A 88 -14.34 -2.88 11.29
N LEU A 89 -15.24 -3.71 11.83
CA LEU A 89 -16.45 -3.25 12.51
C LEU A 89 -16.37 -3.62 13.98
N ILE A 90 -16.39 -2.62 14.86
CA ILE A 90 -16.21 -2.79 16.30
C ILE A 90 -17.56 -2.64 17.02
N ASN A 91 -18.00 -3.68 17.74
CA ASN A 91 -19.27 -3.64 18.48
C ASN A 91 -19.17 -2.84 19.80
N SER A 92 -20.30 -2.73 20.51
CA SER A 92 -20.43 -2.06 21.82
C SER A 92 -19.53 -2.62 22.94
N LYS A 93 -18.88 -3.78 22.75
CA LYS A 93 -17.91 -4.37 23.68
C LYS A 93 -16.45 -4.13 23.28
N GLY A 94 -16.21 -3.30 22.26
CA GLY A 94 -14.86 -3.04 21.73
C GLY A 94 -14.26 -4.24 20.99
N LYS A 95 -15.10 -5.14 20.44
CA LYS A 95 -14.67 -6.34 19.72
C LYS A 95 -14.98 -6.25 18.23
N TYR A 96 -14.05 -6.73 17.42
CA TYR A 96 -14.16 -6.74 15.97
C TYR A 96 -15.01 -7.90 15.46
N LEU A 97 -15.96 -7.59 14.57
CA LEU A 97 -16.62 -8.58 13.71
C LEU A 97 -15.55 -9.38 12.97
N THR A 98 -15.60 -10.70 13.12
CA THR A 98 -14.56 -11.64 12.72
C THR A 98 -15.18 -12.74 11.87
N ALA A 99 -14.62 -12.99 10.69
CA ALA A 99 -14.88 -14.19 9.91
C ALA A 99 -13.81 -15.25 10.21
N GLU A 100 -14.23 -16.43 10.66
CA GLU A 100 -13.31 -17.53 10.94
C GLU A 100 -12.86 -18.25 9.68
N THR A 101 -11.57 -18.58 9.62
CA THR A 101 -10.94 -19.26 8.46
C THR A 101 -11.51 -20.65 8.20
N PHE A 102 -12.11 -21.29 9.21
CA PHE A 102 -12.66 -22.63 9.12
C PHE A 102 -14.14 -22.65 9.55
N GLY A 103 -14.96 -23.37 8.78
CA GLY A 103 -16.38 -23.57 9.06
C GLY A 103 -17.29 -22.36 8.81
N CYS A 104 -16.79 -21.31 8.13
CA CYS A 104 -17.55 -20.13 7.71
C CYS A 104 -18.31 -19.41 8.86
N ARG A 105 -17.82 -19.57 10.10
CA ARG A 105 -18.44 -18.98 11.29
C ARG A 105 -18.05 -17.51 11.40
N ILE A 106 -18.94 -16.74 12.00
CA ILE A 106 -18.68 -15.35 12.36
C ILE A 106 -18.81 -15.18 13.88
N ASN A 107 -18.02 -14.29 14.45
CA ASN A 107 -18.07 -13.90 15.86
C ASN A 107 -17.61 -12.45 16.05
N ALA A 108 -17.78 -11.89 17.25
CA ALA A 108 -17.22 -10.62 17.68
C ALA A 108 -16.31 -10.83 18.90
N THR A 109 -15.22 -11.57 18.71
CA THR A 109 -14.20 -11.82 19.75
C THR A 109 -12.87 -11.09 19.50
N GLY A 110 -12.60 -10.68 18.26
CA GLY A 110 -11.33 -10.06 17.85
C GLY A 110 -11.02 -8.79 18.63
N THR A 111 -9.77 -8.62 19.06
CA THR A 111 -9.26 -7.45 19.81
C THR A 111 -8.43 -6.49 18.97
N CYS A 112 -8.06 -6.89 17.75
CA CYS A 112 -7.21 -6.14 16.84
C CYS A 112 -7.65 -6.36 15.39
N LEU A 113 -7.44 -5.35 14.55
CA LEU A 113 -7.75 -5.40 13.14
C LEU A 113 -6.66 -6.19 12.38
N LYS A 114 -6.95 -7.46 12.11
CA LYS A 114 -6.14 -8.37 11.28
C LYS A 114 -7.00 -8.90 10.13
N LYS A 115 -6.41 -9.71 9.23
CA LYS A 115 -7.11 -10.29 8.07
C LYS A 115 -8.50 -10.87 8.39
N LYS A 116 -8.68 -11.62 9.49
CA LYS A 116 -10.00 -12.19 9.87
C LYS A 116 -11.04 -11.14 10.31
N GLN A 117 -10.59 -9.95 10.70
CA GLN A 117 -11.41 -8.81 11.15
C GLN A 117 -11.65 -7.77 10.05
N THR A 118 -10.97 -7.90 8.90
CA THR A 118 -11.16 -7.03 7.75
C THR A 118 -12.37 -7.50 6.92
N TRP A 119 -13.30 -6.57 6.70
CA TRP A 119 -14.46 -6.72 5.83
C TRP A 119 -14.40 -5.67 4.71
N THR A 120 -14.72 -6.08 3.49
CA THR A 120 -14.90 -5.20 2.35
C THR A 120 -16.37 -4.82 2.27
N ILE A 121 -16.68 -3.54 2.52
CA ILE A 121 -18.00 -2.96 2.31
C ILE A 121 -18.14 -2.59 0.85
N ILE A 122 -19.02 -3.28 0.12
CA ILE A 122 -19.25 -3.08 -1.32
C ILE A 122 -20.55 -2.30 -1.50
N TYR A 123 -20.43 -1.02 -1.81
CA TYR A 123 -21.55 -0.08 -1.95
C TYR A 123 -22.11 -0.11 -3.38
N ASN A 124 -23.43 -0.32 -3.52
CA ASN A 124 -24.15 -0.17 -4.78
C ASN A 124 -24.67 1.26 -4.90
N ILE A 125 -23.99 2.09 -5.69
CA ILE A 125 -24.25 3.54 -5.79
C ILE A 125 -25.64 3.84 -6.39
N GLN A 126 -26.16 2.94 -7.23
CA GLN A 126 -27.45 3.11 -7.92
C GLN A 126 -28.66 2.84 -7.03
N ASN A 127 -28.51 1.93 -6.06
CA ASN A 127 -29.62 1.39 -5.26
C ASN A 127 -29.48 1.64 -3.75
N ASP A 128 -28.44 2.38 -3.34
CA ASP A 128 -28.21 2.89 -1.98
C ASP A 128 -28.17 1.80 -0.88
N TYR A 129 -27.46 0.70 -1.17
CA TYR A 129 -27.24 -0.41 -0.23
C TYR A 129 -25.81 -0.94 -0.30
N VAL A 130 -25.40 -1.72 0.70
CA VAL A 130 -24.10 -2.38 0.78
C VAL A 130 -24.21 -3.90 0.90
N TYR A 131 -23.14 -4.57 0.46
CA TYR A 131 -22.81 -5.94 0.87
C TYR A 131 -21.59 -5.90 1.80
N LEU A 132 -21.51 -6.85 2.74
CA LEU A 132 -20.32 -7.07 3.56
C LEU A 132 -19.64 -8.34 3.08
N GLN A 133 -18.41 -8.24 2.59
CA GLN A 133 -17.60 -9.38 2.15
C GLN A 133 -16.45 -9.60 3.14
N SER A 134 -16.27 -10.85 3.58
CA SER A 134 -15.14 -11.25 4.42
C SER A 134 -13.82 -11.31 3.62
N SER A 135 -12.69 -11.34 4.31
CA SER A 135 -11.36 -11.56 3.71
C SER A 135 -11.12 -12.96 3.10
N LEU A 136 -12.13 -13.84 3.13
CA LEU A 136 -12.19 -15.11 2.39
C LEU A 136 -13.00 -14.98 1.09
N ASN A 137 -13.43 -13.77 0.73
CA ASN A 137 -14.34 -13.45 -0.37
C ASN A 137 -15.78 -13.97 -0.21
N ASN A 138 -16.17 -14.44 0.98
CA ASN A 138 -17.55 -14.85 1.28
C ASN A 138 -18.41 -13.65 1.69
N TYR A 139 -19.65 -13.60 1.25
CA TYR A 139 -20.62 -12.55 1.56
C TYR A 139 -21.41 -12.86 2.82
N LEU A 140 -21.63 -11.84 3.67
CA LEU A 140 -22.54 -11.92 4.81
C LEU A 140 -23.99 -11.89 4.32
N SER A 141 -24.82 -12.79 4.83
CA SER A 141 -26.26 -12.83 4.60
C SER A 141 -27.01 -13.19 5.89
N THR A 142 -28.31 -12.91 5.93
CA THR A 142 -29.21 -13.31 7.02
C THR A 142 -30.42 -14.07 6.48
N ASP A 143 -30.96 -15.03 7.24
CA ASP A 143 -32.27 -15.60 6.96
C ASP A 143 -33.41 -14.81 7.65
N LYS A 144 -34.65 -15.19 7.34
CA LYS A 144 -35.90 -14.65 7.94
C LYS A 144 -36.04 -14.82 9.46
N TYR A 145 -35.15 -15.59 10.10
CA TYR A 145 -35.09 -15.77 11.55
C TYR A 145 -33.95 -14.95 12.18
N GLY A 146 -33.26 -14.12 11.39
CA GLY A 146 -32.13 -13.32 11.82
C GLY A 146 -30.84 -14.11 12.03
N ARG A 147 -30.73 -15.32 11.46
CA ARG A 147 -29.51 -16.14 11.55
C ARG A 147 -28.55 -15.74 10.44
N LEU A 148 -27.33 -15.40 10.83
CA LEU A 148 -26.29 -14.96 9.91
C LEU A 148 -25.52 -16.13 9.30
N LYS A 149 -25.07 -15.95 8.05
CA LYS A 149 -24.17 -16.86 7.33
C LYS A 149 -23.10 -16.08 6.57
N CYS A 150 -21.92 -16.67 6.40
CA CYS A 150 -20.82 -16.12 5.62
C CYS A 150 -20.08 -17.23 4.85
N ASP A 151 -20.84 -18.04 4.13
CA ASP A 151 -20.41 -19.23 3.37
C ASP A 151 -20.58 -19.09 1.84
N GLY A 152 -21.41 -18.15 1.37
CA GLY A 152 -21.66 -17.91 -0.06
C GLY A 152 -20.61 -17.01 -0.73
N HIS A 153 -20.13 -17.42 -1.91
CA HIS A 153 -19.30 -16.58 -2.80
C HIS A 153 -20.12 -15.67 -3.72
N ASP A 154 -21.41 -15.95 -3.88
CA ASP A 154 -22.31 -15.18 -4.73
C ASP A 154 -23.02 -14.07 -3.98
N ILE A 155 -23.34 -13.00 -4.70
CA ILE A 155 -24.16 -11.90 -4.22
C ILE A 155 -25.62 -12.36 -4.19
N VAL A 156 -26.25 -12.29 -3.00
CA VAL A 156 -27.65 -12.71 -2.78
C VAL A 156 -28.49 -11.58 -2.20
N ASP A 157 -29.79 -11.61 -2.49
CA ASP A 157 -30.77 -10.62 -2.01
C ASP A 157 -30.79 -10.47 -0.48
N ASP A 158 -30.60 -11.58 0.23
CA ASP A 158 -30.51 -11.70 1.70
C ASP A 158 -29.19 -11.18 2.31
N GLY A 159 -28.24 -10.77 1.46
CA GLY A 159 -27.00 -10.10 1.84
C GLY A 159 -27.03 -8.57 1.69
N ARG A 160 -28.16 -7.99 1.27
CA ARG A 160 -28.29 -6.54 1.09
C ARG A 160 -28.58 -5.85 2.42
N PHE A 161 -27.72 -4.90 2.79
CA PHE A 161 -27.90 -4.06 3.98
C PHE A 161 -27.98 -2.58 3.61
N GLN A 162 -28.92 -1.85 4.21
CA GLN A 162 -28.91 -0.39 4.23
C GLN A 162 -27.99 0.08 5.38
N LEU A 163 -27.19 1.11 5.12
CA LEU A 163 -26.40 1.79 6.15
C LEU A 163 -27.20 2.92 6.79
N GLU A 164 -27.22 2.95 8.12
CA GLU A 164 -27.74 4.06 8.92
C GLU A 164 -26.62 4.58 9.85
N TYR A 165 -26.58 5.89 10.11
CA TYR A 165 -25.52 6.55 10.89
C TYR A 165 -26.08 7.24 12.12
N ASN A 166 -25.38 7.18 13.27
CA ASN A 166 -25.72 7.96 14.45
C ASN A 166 -24.87 9.25 14.59
N GLN A 167 -25.24 10.10 15.57
CA GLN A 167 -24.53 11.35 15.86
C GLN A 167 -23.06 11.13 16.28
N ASN A 168 -22.73 9.95 16.80
CA ASN A 168 -21.39 9.56 17.22
C ASN A 168 -20.55 8.95 16.10
N GLY A 169 -21.06 8.89 14.85
CA GLY A 169 -20.34 8.33 13.70
C GLY A 169 -20.33 6.80 13.61
N GLN A 170 -21.14 6.13 14.42
CA GLN A 170 -21.28 4.67 14.38
C GLN A 170 -22.32 4.27 13.33
N TRP A 171 -22.13 3.09 12.75
CA TRP A 171 -22.90 2.57 11.63
C TRP A 171 -23.81 1.44 12.10
N ALA A 172 -25.03 1.40 11.62
CA ALA A 172 -25.93 0.26 11.75
C ALA A 172 -26.23 -0.33 10.37
N PHE A 173 -26.30 -1.65 10.28
CA PHE A 173 -26.57 -2.37 9.03
C PHE A 173 -27.95 -3.03 9.13
N LYS A 174 -28.89 -2.55 8.33
CA LYS A 174 -30.28 -3.03 8.31
C LYS A 174 -30.53 -3.90 7.10
N SER A 175 -30.95 -5.15 7.30
CA SER A 175 -31.31 -6.04 6.20
C SER A 175 -32.44 -5.41 5.38
N LEU A 176 -32.23 -5.22 4.07
CA LEU A 176 -33.28 -4.70 3.18
C LEU A 176 -34.43 -5.70 2.99
N THR A 177 -34.15 -7.01 3.03
CA THR A 177 -35.19 -8.04 2.87
C THR A 177 -36.07 -8.16 4.12
N TYR A 178 -35.49 -8.06 5.33
CA TYR A 178 -36.18 -8.39 6.58
C TYR A 178 -36.41 -7.20 7.53
N GLY A 179 -35.82 -6.03 7.26
CA GLY A 179 -35.99 -4.80 8.05
C GLY A 179 -35.31 -4.79 9.43
N MET A 180 -34.56 -5.85 9.77
CA MET A 180 -33.88 -6.04 11.06
C MET A 180 -32.41 -5.60 11.00
N TYR A 181 -31.82 -5.30 12.15
CA TYR A 181 -30.45 -4.81 12.28
C TYR A 181 -29.45 -5.90 12.67
N LEU A 182 -28.27 -5.86 12.04
CA LEU A 182 -27.08 -6.66 12.38
C LEU A 182 -26.51 -6.24 13.74
N GLY A 183 -26.39 -7.19 14.66
CA GLY A 183 -26.02 -6.93 16.04
C GLY A 183 -25.40 -8.13 16.77
N GLY A 184 -25.24 -7.98 18.08
CA GLY A 184 -24.74 -9.01 19.00
C GLY A 184 -23.26 -8.90 19.41
N ASP A 185 -22.88 -9.79 20.32
CA ASP A 185 -21.53 -9.90 20.87
C ASP A 185 -21.04 -11.36 20.97
N VAL A 186 -19.73 -11.53 21.12
CA VAL A 186 -19.06 -12.84 21.23
C VAL A 186 -19.52 -13.78 20.10
N ASP A 187 -20.20 -14.89 20.39
CA ASP A 187 -20.67 -15.86 19.39
C ASP A 187 -22.19 -15.73 19.10
N GLN A 188 -22.86 -14.70 19.66
CA GLN A 188 -24.31 -14.47 19.54
C GLN A 188 -24.65 -13.38 18.51
N LEU A 189 -23.93 -13.37 17.39
CA LEU A 189 -24.21 -12.47 16.27
C LEU A 189 -25.54 -12.82 15.60
N HIS A 190 -26.30 -11.79 15.25
CA HIS A 190 -27.66 -11.94 14.74
C HIS A 190 -28.12 -10.77 13.87
N CYS A 191 -29.23 -10.96 13.17
CA CYS A 191 -29.95 -9.90 12.44
C CYS A 191 -31.47 -10.00 12.70
N PHE A 192 -31.87 -9.99 13.98
CA PHE A 192 -33.28 -9.94 14.41
C PHE A 192 -33.66 -8.66 15.16
N SER A 193 -32.70 -7.78 15.44
CA SER A 193 -32.91 -6.60 16.27
C SER A 193 -33.82 -5.60 15.54
N LYS A 194 -34.85 -5.07 16.22
CA LYS A 194 -35.80 -4.09 15.65
C LYS A 194 -35.32 -2.65 15.75
N THR A 195 -34.26 -2.42 16.52
CA THR A 195 -33.63 -1.12 16.75
C THR A 195 -32.19 -1.15 16.25
N PRO A 196 -31.62 -0.03 15.77
CA PRO A 196 -30.23 0.02 15.35
C PRO A 196 -29.25 -0.48 16.41
N GLU A 197 -28.39 -1.41 16.01
CA GLU A 197 -27.19 -1.79 16.77
C GLU A 197 -25.94 -1.21 16.10
N TRP A 198 -25.12 -0.54 16.91
CA TRP A 198 -24.10 0.39 16.44
C TRP A 198 -22.71 -0.24 16.41
N TRP A 199 -22.06 -0.13 15.26
CA TRP A 199 -20.71 -0.60 14.98
C TRP A 199 -19.80 0.59 14.69
N SER A 200 -18.64 0.67 15.35
CA SER A 200 -17.66 1.73 15.09
C SER A 200 -16.73 1.28 13.95
N PRO A 201 -16.65 2.02 12.83
CA PRO A 201 -15.84 1.64 11.67
C PRO A 201 -14.36 1.97 11.88
N HIS A 202 -13.48 0.99 11.65
CA HIS A 202 -12.03 1.17 11.68
C HIS A 202 -11.43 0.87 10.29
N LEU A 203 -10.97 1.90 9.57
CA LEU A 203 -10.38 1.75 8.23
C LEU A 203 -9.21 0.75 8.23
N ALA A 204 -9.25 -0.21 7.30
CA ALA A 204 -8.24 -1.26 7.15
C ALA A 204 -7.23 -0.95 6.04
N LEU A 205 -6.78 0.31 5.95
CA LEU A 205 -5.71 0.76 5.06
C LEU A 205 -4.53 1.32 5.88
N HIS A 206 -3.36 1.48 5.26
CA HIS A 206 -2.23 2.14 5.93
C HIS A 206 -2.62 3.58 6.30
N PRO A 207 -2.33 4.07 7.52
CA PRO A 207 -2.77 5.39 7.93
C PRO A 207 -2.11 6.54 7.15
N GLN A 208 -0.99 6.31 6.45
CA GLN A 208 -0.33 7.32 5.63
C GLN A 208 -0.88 7.28 4.20
N ILE A 209 -1.69 8.29 3.87
CA ILE A 209 -2.54 8.32 2.68
C ILE A 209 -2.33 9.59 1.87
N ASN A 210 -2.79 9.54 0.62
CA ASN A 210 -3.06 10.70 -0.20
C ASN A 210 -4.58 10.91 -0.27
N LEU A 211 -5.05 12.05 0.20
CA LEU A 211 -6.47 12.40 0.23
C LEU A 211 -6.86 13.06 -1.09
N LYS A 212 -7.89 12.54 -1.75
CA LYS A 212 -8.33 13.01 -3.07
C LYS A 212 -9.79 13.43 -3.02
N HIS A 213 -10.07 14.65 -3.45
CA HIS A 213 -11.42 15.18 -3.53
C HIS A 213 -12.08 14.77 -4.85
N VAL A 214 -13.25 14.15 -4.76
CA VAL A 214 -13.92 13.48 -5.90
C VAL A 214 -14.35 14.46 -6.97
N LEU A 215 -15.11 15.51 -6.62
CA LEU A 215 -15.59 16.49 -7.61
C LEU A 215 -14.45 17.28 -8.28
N ARG A 216 -13.50 17.79 -7.48
CA ARG A 216 -12.34 18.55 -7.98
C ARG A 216 -11.39 17.70 -8.82
N LYS A 217 -11.30 16.38 -8.54
CA LYS A 217 -10.28 15.48 -9.08
C LYS A 217 -8.88 16.02 -8.79
N ARG A 218 -8.65 16.38 -7.52
CA ARG A 218 -7.42 16.99 -6.98
C ARG A 218 -7.07 16.39 -5.63
N TYR A 219 -5.80 16.45 -5.29
CA TYR A 219 -5.23 15.90 -4.07
C TYR A 219 -5.02 16.99 -3.03
N ALA A 220 -5.17 16.63 -1.76
CA ALA A 220 -4.86 17.48 -0.63
C ALA A 220 -3.33 17.55 -0.42
N LYS A 221 -2.82 18.74 -0.17
CA LYS A 221 -1.40 18.99 0.07
C LYS A 221 -1.19 20.16 1.00
N LEU A 222 -0.17 20.07 1.85
CA LEU A 222 0.28 21.13 2.73
C LEU A 222 0.93 22.26 1.92
N TYR A 223 0.45 23.49 2.13
CA TYR A 223 1.07 24.73 1.68
C TYR A 223 1.18 25.68 2.88
N ASP A 224 2.43 25.93 3.30
CA ASP A 224 2.76 26.63 4.54
C ASP A 224 2.00 26.06 5.77
N ASP A 225 0.97 26.75 6.26
CA ASP A 225 0.15 26.36 7.42
C ASP A 225 -1.29 25.93 7.05
N GLU A 226 -1.59 25.77 5.76
CA GLU A 226 -2.91 25.36 5.23
C GLU A 226 -2.84 24.07 4.40
N ILE A 227 -3.99 23.42 4.21
CA ILE A 227 -4.12 22.29 3.27
C ILE A 227 -4.97 22.73 2.08
N HIS A 228 -4.37 22.75 0.89
CA HIS A 228 -5.05 23.09 -0.38
C HIS A 228 -5.39 21.82 -1.16
N ILE A 229 -6.37 21.91 -2.06
CA ILE A 229 -6.94 20.78 -2.81
C ILE A 229 -7.08 21.20 -4.29
N ASP A 230 -5.93 21.44 -4.91
CA ASP A 230 -5.75 21.90 -6.29
C ASP A 230 -4.63 21.17 -7.06
N ASP A 231 -3.78 20.36 -6.41
CA ASP A 231 -2.76 19.51 -7.03
C ASP A 231 -3.36 18.36 -7.85
N ILE A 232 -2.85 18.16 -9.07
CA ILE A 232 -3.30 17.11 -10.00
C ILE A 232 -2.81 15.71 -9.56
N ILE A 233 -1.65 15.65 -8.88
CA ILE A 233 -1.03 14.42 -8.39
C ILE A 233 -0.51 14.63 -6.95
N PRO A 234 -0.48 13.58 -6.11
CA PRO A 234 0.03 13.70 -4.75
C PRO A 234 1.56 13.56 -4.76
N TRP A 235 2.28 14.65 -5.01
CA TRP A 235 3.75 14.64 -5.11
C TRP A 235 4.43 15.37 -3.95
N GLY A 236 5.57 14.83 -3.52
CA GLY A 236 6.37 15.38 -2.43
C GLY A 236 5.96 14.85 -1.04
N SER A 237 6.60 15.40 -0.01
CA SER A 237 6.27 15.04 1.38
C SER A 237 4.97 15.72 1.83
N GLU A 238 4.62 16.81 1.18
CA GLU A 238 3.56 17.75 1.48
C GLU A 238 2.17 17.16 1.17
N ALA A 239 2.11 16.20 0.24
CA ALA A 239 0.88 15.51 -0.16
C ALA A 239 0.50 14.35 0.79
N ILE A 240 1.27 14.13 1.86
CA ILE A 240 1.10 13.02 2.80
C ILE A 240 0.28 13.48 4.00
N LEU A 241 -0.85 12.81 4.22
CA LEU A 241 -1.64 12.94 5.43
C LEU A 241 -1.60 11.62 6.20
N THR A 242 -1.51 11.71 7.52
CA THR A 242 -1.64 10.56 8.42
C THR A 242 -3.02 10.61 9.08
N VAL A 243 -3.82 9.57 8.87
CA VAL A 243 -5.17 9.42 9.43
C VAL A 243 -5.07 8.57 10.70
N GLU A 244 -5.13 9.22 11.86
CA GLU A 244 -4.97 8.57 13.16
C GLU A 244 -6.33 8.21 13.78
N TYR A 245 -6.62 6.91 13.93
CA TYR A 245 -7.82 6.42 14.62
C TYR A 245 -7.78 6.66 16.13
N PHE A 246 -8.88 7.17 16.69
CA PHE A 246 -9.06 7.42 18.11
C PHE A 246 -10.55 7.26 18.50
N ASP A 247 -10.85 6.18 19.23
CA ASP A 247 -12.17 5.91 19.86
C ASP A 247 -13.40 6.11 18.95
N GLY A 248 -13.39 5.49 17.76
CA GLY A 248 -14.46 5.60 16.76
C GLY A 248 -14.35 6.82 15.84
N GLN A 249 -13.46 7.75 16.15
CA GLN A 249 -13.19 8.97 15.39
C GLN A 249 -11.77 8.93 14.78
N TYR A 250 -11.44 9.94 13.98
CA TYR A 250 -10.17 10.09 13.29
C TYR A 250 -9.63 11.50 13.42
N CYS A 251 -8.31 11.64 13.58
CA CYS A 251 -7.61 12.90 13.33
C CYS A 251 -6.90 12.83 11.97
N ILE A 252 -6.90 13.94 11.24
CA ILE A 252 -6.07 14.12 10.04
C ILE A 252 -4.83 14.91 10.45
N ARG A 253 -3.64 14.40 10.13
CA ARG A 253 -2.35 15.01 10.49
C ARG A 253 -1.48 15.25 9.26
N SER A 254 -0.94 16.45 9.11
CA SER A 254 -0.07 16.84 8.00
C SER A 254 1.38 16.37 8.17
N CYS A 255 2.17 16.39 7.10
CA CYS A 255 3.56 15.93 7.08
C CYS A 255 4.53 16.73 7.99
N ASN A 256 4.17 17.96 8.37
CA ASN A 256 4.88 18.78 9.37
C ASN A 256 4.49 18.40 10.82
N GLY A 257 3.57 17.44 11.00
CA GLY A 257 3.21 16.85 12.29
C GLY A 257 2.04 17.52 13.02
N TYR A 258 1.38 18.52 12.42
CA TYR A 258 0.23 19.22 13.00
C TYR A 258 -1.09 18.52 12.66
N TYR A 259 -2.09 18.69 13.52
CA TYR A 259 -3.45 18.17 13.34
C TYR A 259 -4.34 19.20 12.66
N PHE A 260 -5.12 18.73 11.70
CA PHE A 260 -6.13 19.53 11.03
C PHE A 260 -7.33 19.82 11.96
N HIS A 261 -7.63 21.10 12.12
CA HIS A 261 -8.73 21.62 12.91
C HIS A 261 -9.91 21.98 12.00
N LYS A 262 -11.14 21.81 12.49
CA LYS A 262 -12.38 21.94 11.70
C LYS A 262 -12.56 23.26 10.96
N ASP A 263 -11.94 24.36 11.42
CA ASP A 263 -12.01 25.67 10.75
C ASP A 263 -11.03 25.82 9.56
N GLY A 264 -10.14 24.84 9.35
CA GLY A 264 -9.12 24.83 8.29
C GLY A 264 -7.68 25.02 8.77
N LYS A 265 -7.47 25.40 10.04
CA LYS A 265 -6.12 25.61 10.60
C LYS A 265 -5.41 24.31 10.95
N LEU A 266 -4.09 24.39 11.09
CA LEU A 266 -3.24 23.33 11.63
C LEU A 266 -2.83 23.65 13.09
N ILE A 267 -2.98 22.68 14.01
CA ILE A 267 -2.67 22.85 15.43
C ILE A 267 -1.83 21.69 16.01
N THR A 268 -1.00 21.96 17.01
CA THR A 268 -0.05 20.97 17.56
C THR A 268 -0.68 19.89 18.46
N LYS A 269 -1.90 20.11 18.95
CA LYS A 269 -2.56 19.23 19.95
C LYS A 269 -3.86 18.67 19.38
N LYS A 270 -4.12 17.39 19.65
CA LYS A 270 -5.45 16.81 19.46
C LYS A 270 -6.45 17.50 20.38
N THR A 271 -7.56 17.93 19.82
CA THR A 271 -8.73 18.48 20.53
C THR A 271 -10.01 17.90 19.93
N ASN A 272 -11.16 18.14 20.57
CA ASN A 272 -12.47 17.75 20.03
C ASN A 272 -12.73 18.33 18.62
N ASP A 273 -12.11 19.47 18.31
CA ASP A 273 -12.26 20.16 17.02
C ASP A 273 -11.29 19.65 15.94
N THR A 274 -10.48 18.63 16.26
CA THR A 274 -9.64 17.86 15.33
C THR A 274 -10.11 16.41 15.14
N LEU A 275 -11.27 16.06 15.72
CA LEU A 275 -11.85 14.72 15.66
C LEU A 275 -12.99 14.68 14.64
N PHE A 276 -12.89 13.74 13.72
CA PHE A 276 -13.83 13.53 12.61
C PHE A 276 -14.40 12.12 12.67
N THR A 277 -15.72 12.02 12.54
CA THR A 277 -16.42 10.77 12.24
C THR A 277 -16.42 10.51 10.74
N ILE A 278 -16.56 9.26 10.32
CA ILE A 278 -16.62 8.89 8.90
C ILE A 278 -17.97 8.28 8.51
N GLU A 279 -18.46 8.65 7.33
CA GLU A 279 -19.70 8.12 6.75
C GLU A 279 -19.53 7.92 5.24
N LEU A 280 -20.27 6.97 4.65
CA LEU A 280 -20.30 6.76 3.20
C LEU A 280 -21.48 7.49 2.58
N PHE A 281 -21.21 8.51 1.77
CA PHE A 281 -22.22 9.21 0.97
C PHE A 281 -22.11 8.79 -0.50
N LYS A 282 -23.09 8.01 -0.97
CA LYS A 282 -23.10 7.41 -2.32
C LYS A 282 -21.83 6.60 -2.62
N GLY A 283 -21.38 5.85 -1.61
CA GLY A 283 -20.17 5.04 -1.66
C GLY A 283 -18.85 5.78 -1.43
N TYR A 284 -18.80 7.11 -1.40
CA TYR A 284 -17.56 7.86 -1.12
C TYR A 284 -17.43 8.23 0.34
N LEU A 285 -16.19 8.31 0.85
CA LEU A 285 -15.95 8.70 2.24
C LEU A 285 -16.23 10.18 2.44
N THR A 286 -16.84 10.50 3.57
CA THR A 286 -17.05 11.87 4.05
C THR A 286 -16.51 11.95 5.49
N PHE A 287 -16.01 13.12 5.89
CA PHE A 287 -15.54 13.38 7.25
C PHE A 287 -16.46 14.40 7.90
N LYS A 288 -16.98 14.12 9.10
CA LYS A 288 -17.95 14.95 9.82
C LYS A 288 -17.44 15.30 11.21
N ASP A 289 -17.38 16.60 11.51
CA ASP A 289 -16.83 17.14 12.76
C ASP A 289 -17.79 17.04 13.96
N CYS A 290 -17.33 17.56 15.11
CA CYS A 290 -18.09 17.65 16.34
C CYS A 290 -19.30 18.62 16.31
N ASN A 291 -19.41 19.49 15.30
CA ASN A 291 -20.56 20.36 15.05
C ASN A 291 -21.58 19.73 14.06
N HIS A 292 -21.29 18.52 13.58
CA HIS A 292 -22.00 17.85 12.48
C HIS A 292 -21.92 18.59 11.13
N CYS A 293 -20.81 19.31 10.92
CA CYS A 293 -20.42 19.87 9.63
C CYS A 293 -19.44 18.92 8.93
N TYR A 294 -19.62 18.75 7.62
CA TYR A 294 -18.76 17.94 6.78
C TYR A 294 -17.55 18.73 6.27
N LEU A 295 -16.43 18.02 6.12
CA LEU A 295 -15.21 18.46 5.45
C LEU A 295 -15.49 18.74 3.98
N THR A 296 -14.94 19.83 3.46
CA THR A 296 -15.15 20.34 2.10
C THR A 296 -13.93 21.18 1.67
N ALA A 297 -13.91 21.64 0.41
CA ALA A 297 -12.80 22.44 -0.12
C ALA A 297 -13.30 23.75 -0.74
N ILE A 298 -12.90 24.89 -0.17
CA ILE A 298 -13.42 26.22 -0.54
C ILE A 298 -12.47 27.04 -1.42
N GLY A 299 -13.05 27.89 -2.27
CA GLY A 299 -12.30 28.81 -3.13
C GLY A 299 -11.49 28.14 -4.25
N PRO A 300 -10.71 28.91 -5.03
CA PRO A 300 -9.92 28.39 -6.15
C PRO A 300 -8.91 27.31 -5.72
N LEU A 301 -8.11 27.60 -4.69
CA LEU A 301 -7.10 26.69 -4.13
C LEU A 301 -7.71 25.47 -3.43
N GLY A 302 -8.99 25.50 -3.09
CA GLY A 302 -9.63 24.38 -2.38
C GLY A 302 -9.12 24.23 -0.95
N ILE A 303 -9.04 25.34 -0.22
CA ILE A 303 -8.65 25.34 1.19
C ILE A 303 -9.58 24.38 1.94
N MET A 304 -8.99 23.38 2.58
CA MET A 304 -9.72 22.33 3.28
C MET A 304 -10.30 22.90 4.58
N THR A 305 -11.61 22.75 4.80
CA THR A 305 -12.32 23.27 5.98
C THR A 305 -13.63 22.49 6.19
N THR A 306 -14.32 22.68 7.31
CA THR A 306 -15.68 22.14 7.50
C THR A 306 -16.73 23.23 7.34
N ARG A 307 -17.89 22.89 6.77
CA ARG A 307 -18.92 23.92 6.51
C ARG A 307 -20.36 23.43 6.45
N ASN A 308 -20.61 22.38 5.66
CA ASN A 308 -21.96 22.01 5.27
C ASN A 308 -22.55 21.01 6.26
N LYS A 309 -23.82 21.15 6.67
CA LYS A 309 -24.50 20.20 7.58
C LYS A 309 -25.08 18.96 6.89
N ILE A 310 -24.99 18.90 5.56
CA ILE A 310 -25.50 17.82 4.71
C ILE A 310 -24.39 17.51 3.71
N ALA A 311 -24.04 16.23 3.56
CA ALA A 311 -23.06 15.80 2.58
C ALA A 311 -23.62 15.95 1.15
N GLY A 312 -22.84 16.60 0.29
CA GLY A 312 -23.09 16.74 -1.14
C GLY A 312 -21.95 16.12 -1.96
N LYS A 313 -21.68 16.67 -3.15
CA LYS A 313 -20.55 16.26 -4.00
C LYS A 313 -19.23 16.89 -3.57
N ASP A 314 -19.30 17.99 -2.82
CA ASP A 314 -18.14 18.76 -2.34
C ASP A 314 -17.52 18.14 -1.07
N GLU A 315 -18.22 17.20 -0.45
CA GLU A 315 -17.82 16.51 0.80
C GLU A 315 -17.28 15.09 0.54
N GLN A 316 -17.18 14.67 -0.73
CA GLN A 316 -16.78 13.33 -1.13
C GLN A 316 -15.27 13.20 -1.37
N PHE A 317 -14.67 12.25 -0.65
CA PHE A 317 -13.24 11.95 -0.72
C PHE A 317 -12.94 10.49 -1.02
N LEU A 318 -11.76 10.27 -1.60
CA LEU A 318 -11.08 8.99 -1.73
C LEU A 318 -9.78 9.03 -0.94
N LEU A 319 -9.44 7.93 -0.27
CA LEU A 319 -8.17 7.74 0.42
C LEU A 319 -7.37 6.75 -0.42
N GLU A 320 -6.29 7.23 -1.03
CA GLU A 320 -5.37 6.40 -1.81
C GLU A 320 -4.14 6.10 -0.93
N GLU A 321 -3.66 4.85 -0.94
CA GLU A 321 -2.45 4.46 -0.21
C GLU A 321 -1.25 5.27 -0.72
N SER A 322 -0.45 5.85 0.20
CA SER A 322 0.73 6.57 -0.21
C SER A 322 1.84 5.64 -0.68
N LYS A 323 2.07 5.55 -1.99
CA LYS A 323 3.21 4.82 -2.55
C LYS A 323 4.53 5.50 -2.21
N GLN A 324 5.61 4.73 -2.10
CA GLN A 324 6.93 5.26 -1.79
C GLN A 324 7.39 6.26 -2.86
N GLN A 325 7.78 7.46 -2.43
CA GLN A 325 8.50 8.42 -3.26
C GLN A 325 9.92 8.56 -2.75
N ILE A 326 10.87 8.41 -3.66
CA ILE A 326 12.30 8.36 -3.38
C ILE A 326 13.04 9.49 -4.09
N CYS A 327 14.24 9.77 -3.61
CA CYS A 327 15.29 10.45 -4.36
C CYS A 327 16.50 9.52 -4.44
N LEU A 328 17.29 9.68 -5.50
CA LEU A 328 18.46 8.85 -5.78
C LEU A 328 19.69 9.73 -5.93
N ILE A 329 20.77 9.37 -5.25
CA ILE A 329 22.09 9.98 -5.42
C ILE A 329 22.97 8.94 -6.10
N ALA A 330 23.51 9.28 -7.27
CA ALA A 330 24.37 8.38 -8.05
C ALA A 330 25.82 8.39 -7.50
N PRO A 331 26.70 7.44 -7.92
CA PRO A 331 28.09 7.37 -7.44
C PRO A 331 28.92 8.65 -7.63
N ASN A 332 28.54 9.53 -8.56
CA ASN A 332 29.17 10.84 -8.75
C ASN A 332 28.74 11.91 -7.71
N GLY A 333 27.97 11.52 -6.69
CA GLY A 333 27.47 12.40 -5.63
C GLY A 333 26.37 13.37 -6.07
N LYS A 334 25.76 13.16 -7.24
CA LYS A 334 24.69 14.03 -7.77
C LYS A 334 23.32 13.36 -7.70
N HIS A 335 22.29 14.18 -7.52
CA HIS A 335 20.90 13.75 -7.58
C HIS A 335 20.51 13.40 -9.02
N VAL A 336 19.88 12.22 -9.17
CA VAL A 336 19.22 11.77 -10.39
C VAL A 336 17.97 12.62 -10.61
N SER A 337 17.78 13.15 -11.82
CA SER A 337 16.76 14.16 -12.12
C SER A 337 16.38 14.19 -13.60
N ILE A 338 15.16 14.67 -13.89
CA ILE A 338 14.65 14.98 -15.24
C ILE A 338 14.63 16.49 -15.54
N LYS A 339 15.38 17.31 -14.81
CA LYS A 339 15.41 18.79 -14.97
C LYS A 339 16.00 19.24 -16.31
N GLN A 340 16.88 18.44 -16.90
CA GLN A 340 17.60 18.76 -18.14
C GLN A 340 16.84 18.35 -19.41
N GLY A 341 15.65 17.76 -19.29
CA GLY A 341 14.82 17.33 -20.42
C GLY A 341 14.21 15.95 -20.19
N VAL A 342 13.99 15.21 -21.27
CA VAL A 342 13.42 13.85 -21.20
C VAL A 342 14.44 12.80 -20.77
N ASP A 343 15.72 13.02 -21.00
CA ASP A 343 16.80 12.12 -20.57
C ASP A 343 17.05 12.24 -19.07
N LEU A 344 17.11 11.10 -18.40
CA LEU A 344 17.42 11.02 -16.99
C LEU A 344 18.91 11.33 -16.76
N SER A 345 19.23 12.19 -15.78
CA SER A 345 20.60 12.62 -15.53
C SER A 345 20.94 12.79 -14.04
N ALA A 346 22.11 12.30 -13.62
CA ALA A 346 22.70 12.53 -12.31
C ALA A 346 23.60 13.77 -12.36
N ASN A 347 22.98 14.96 -12.45
CA ASN A 347 23.69 16.24 -12.61
C ASN A 347 23.32 17.31 -11.57
N GLN A 348 22.29 17.09 -10.74
CA GLN A 348 21.81 18.11 -9.80
C GLN A 348 22.53 18.03 -8.45
N CYS A 349 22.78 19.19 -7.84
CA CYS A 349 23.33 19.29 -6.47
C CYS A 349 22.25 19.46 -5.41
N GLU A 350 21.05 19.88 -5.83
CA GLU A 350 19.90 20.12 -4.95
C GLU A 350 18.74 19.21 -5.36
N LYS A 351 17.91 18.87 -4.37
CA LYS A 351 16.67 18.11 -4.54
C LYS A 351 15.52 19.07 -4.86
N ASP A 352 14.85 18.84 -5.98
CA ASP A 352 13.54 19.42 -6.31
C ASP A 352 12.57 18.34 -6.82
N ASN A 353 11.35 18.71 -7.21
CA ASN A 353 10.33 17.78 -7.71
C ASN A 353 10.77 16.92 -8.90
N SER A 354 11.73 17.38 -9.71
CA SER A 354 12.30 16.62 -10.85
C SER A 354 13.24 15.50 -10.43
N SER A 355 13.68 15.49 -9.17
CA SER A 355 14.55 14.48 -8.55
C SER A 355 13.79 13.52 -7.61
N ILE A 356 12.48 13.72 -7.46
CA ILE A 356 11.59 12.82 -6.73
C ILE A 356 10.97 11.85 -7.73
N PHE A 357 10.93 10.57 -7.38
CA PHE A 357 10.38 9.49 -8.20
C PHE A 357 9.48 8.58 -7.37
N GLN A 358 8.31 8.19 -7.90
CA GLN A 358 7.40 7.27 -7.22
C GLN A 358 7.65 5.83 -7.68
N LEU A 359 7.80 4.91 -6.73
CA LEU A 359 7.98 3.49 -6.99
C LEU A 359 6.63 2.79 -7.09
N GLU A 360 6.42 2.06 -8.18
CA GLU A 360 5.19 1.32 -8.43
C GLU A 360 5.54 -0.12 -8.82
N TYR A 361 5.54 -1.02 -7.84
CA TYR A 361 5.73 -2.45 -8.07
C TYR A 361 4.56 -3.04 -8.87
N ASP A 362 4.89 -3.89 -9.85
CA ASP A 362 3.94 -4.70 -10.61
C ASP A 362 4.12 -6.17 -10.23
N GLU A 363 3.12 -6.73 -9.55
CA GLU A 363 3.15 -8.11 -9.04
C GLU A 363 3.09 -9.17 -10.15
N HIS A 364 2.66 -8.83 -11.37
CA HIS A 364 2.60 -9.77 -12.48
C HIS A 364 3.93 -9.87 -13.24
N LEU A 365 4.70 -8.78 -13.25
CA LEU A 365 6.01 -8.72 -13.91
C LEU A 365 7.19 -8.89 -12.94
N GLU A 366 6.96 -8.74 -11.63
CA GLU A 366 7.98 -8.66 -10.57
C GLU A 366 8.99 -7.51 -10.78
N LEU A 367 8.51 -6.38 -11.31
CA LEU A 367 9.31 -5.20 -11.68
C LEU A 367 8.75 -3.91 -11.06
N TYR A 368 9.62 -2.92 -10.90
CA TYR A 368 9.21 -1.56 -10.54
C TYR A 368 9.07 -0.69 -11.78
N HIS A 369 7.94 0.02 -11.87
CA HIS A 369 7.76 1.16 -12.74
C HIS A 369 8.03 2.43 -11.95
N ILE A 370 8.86 3.32 -12.49
CA ILE A 370 9.36 4.49 -11.79
C ILE A 370 8.69 5.73 -12.38
N ARG A 371 7.69 6.27 -11.69
CA ARG A 371 6.89 7.43 -12.13
C ARG A 371 7.58 8.73 -11.73
N THR A 372 7.34 9.79 -12.50
CA THR A 372 7.88 11.14 -12.32
C THR A 372 6.78 12.16 -12.03
N TYR A 373 7.15 13.36 -11.55
CA TYR A 373 6.20 14.44 -11.25
C TYR A 373 5.41 14.95 -12.48
N ASN A 374 5.87 14.67 -13.70
CA ASN A 374 5.15 14.95 -14.94
C ASN A 374 4.17 13.84 -15.35
N ASN A 375 3.87 12.89 -14.45
CA ASN A 375 3.07 11.69 -14.69
C ASN A 375 3.58 10.80 -15.84
N LYS A 376 4.90 10.82 -16.08
CA LYS A 376 5.60 9.92 -17.02
C LYS A 376 6.39 8.86 -16.27
N TYR A 377 6.58 7.70 -16.88
CA TYR A 377 7.45 6.64 -16.37
C TYR A 377 8.84 6.70 -17.01
N TRP A 378 9.85 6.27 -16.25
CA TRP A 378 11.16 5.90 -16.81
C TRP A 378 10.97 4.79 -17.86
N LYS A 379 11.75 4.86 -18.93
CA LYS A 379 11.75 3.92 -20.04
C LYS A 379 13.19 3.75 -20.56
N LEU A 380 13.57 2.52 -20.86
CA LEU A 380 14.77 2.22 -21.63
C LEU A 380 14.54 2.59 -23.11
N GLU A 381 15.43 3.40 -23.68
CA GLU A 381 15.45 3.77 -25.10
C GLU A 381 16.85 3.51 -25.67
N GLY A 382 17.01 2.40 -26.39
CA GLY A 382 18.32 1.88 -26.80
C GLY A 382 19.20 1.52 -25.60
N HIS A 383 20.13 2.42 -25.26
CA HIS A 383 20.96 2.34 -24.05
C HIS A 383 20.70 3.48 -23.04
N GLY A 384 19.91 4.50 -23.39
CA GLY A 384 19.58 5.63 -22.50
C GLY A 384 18.33 5.35 -21.68
N VAL A 385 18.16 6.07 -20.57
CA VAL A 385 16.94 6.01 -19.74
C VAL A 385 16.23 7.36 -19.81
N GLN A 386 14.96 7.36 -20.20
CA GLN A 386 14.17 8.55 -20.46
C GLN A 386 12.84 8.54 -19.71
N ALA A 387 12.32 9.71 -19.32
CA ALA A 387 11.03 9.86 -18.65
C ALA A 387 9.91 10.26 -19.64
N THR A 388 9.67 9.42 -20.64
CA THR A 388 8.75 9.72 -21.76
C THR A 388 7.46 8.91 -21.77
N ALA A 389 7.42 7.76 -21.08
CA ALA A 389 6.34 6.80 -21.24
C ALA A 389 5.06 7.20 -20.47
N ASP A 390 3.91 7.16 -21.14
CA ASP A 390 2.57 7.36 -20.54
C ASP A 390 1.99 6.10 -19.90
N LYS A 391 2.52 4.92 -20.25
CA LYS A 391 1.98 3.62 -19.85
C LYS A 391 3.10 2.69 -19.43
N ARG A 392 2.77 1.77 -18.54
CA ARG A 392 3.64 0.65 -18.15
C ARG A 392 3.78 -0.33 -19.31
N SER A 393 5.01 -0.74 -19.56
CA SER A 393 5.44 -1.79 -20.49
C SER A 393 6.75 -2.41 -19.98
N MET A 394 7.22 -3.48 -20.64
CA MET A 394 8.48 -4.13 -20.27
C MET A 394 9.68 -3.16 -20.30
N GLU A 395 9.72 -2.22 -21.23
CA GLU A 395 10.78 -1.20 -21.35
C GLU A 395 10.75 -0.15 -20.21
N THR A 396 9.63 -0.06 -19.48
CA THR A 396 9.48 0.80 -18.29
C THR A 396 9.63 0.05 -16.97
N GLY A 397 9.83 -1.27 -17.04
CA GLY A 397 10.02 -2.14 -15.87
C GLY A 397 11.50 -2.26 -15.54
N PHE A 398 11.85 -2.00 -14.29
CA PHE A 398 13.22 -2.11 -13.77
C PHE A 398 13.23 -3.05 -12.58
N TYR A 399 14.20 -3.98 -12.56
CA TYR A 399 14.46 -4.78 -11.37
C TYR A 399 15.32 -3.94 -10.42
N ILE A 400 14.85 -3.73 -9.19
CA ILE A 400 15.55 -2.98 -8.15
C ILE A 400 16.08 -3.97 -7.11
N GLN A 401 17.39 -3.95 -6.89
CA GLN A 401 18.04 -4.79 -5.90
C GLN A 401 18.71 -3.92 -4.82
N SER A 402 18.27 -4.10 -3.57
CA SER A 402 18.93 -3.54 -2.38
C SER A 402 20.29 -4.21 -2.15
N THR A 403 21.32 -3.41 -1.83
CA THR A 403 22.71 -3.86 -1.70
C THR A 403 23.12 -4.23 -0.27
N GLY A 404 22.25 -4.00 0.72
CA GLY A 404 22.53 -4.23 2.13
C GLY A 404 23.20 -3.06 2.87
N ASN A 405 23.45 -1.92 2.19
CA ASN A 405 24.07 -0.71 2.73
C ASN A 405 23.36 0.57 2.23
N GLY A 406 22.02 0.59 2.22
CA GLY A 406 21.21 1.76 1.85
C GLY A 406 21.26 2.17 0.36
N HIS A 407 22.08 1.49 -0.44
CA HIS A 407 22.12 1.65 -1.88
C HIS A 407 21.22 0.63 -2.58
N VAL A 408 20.85 0.95 -3.81
CA VAL A 408 20.15 0.06 -4.74
C VAL A 408 20.85 0.05 -6.09
N THR A 409 20.69 -1.05 -6.82
CA THR A 409 21.03 -1.13 -8.25
C THR A 409 19.76 -1.32 -9.08
N PHE A 410 19.75 -0.73 -10.27
CA PHE A 410 18.65 -0.88 -11.24
C PHE A 410 19.13 -1.70 -12.43
N GLN A 411 18.43 -2.79 -12.76
CA GLN A 411 18.61 -3.54 -14.00
C GLN A 411 17.43 -3.25 -14.93
N ALA A 412 17.73 -2.89 -16.19
CA ALA A 412 16.71 -2.60 -17.20
C ALA A 412 16.33 -3.85 -18.01
N SER A 413 15.30 -3.75 -18.86
CA SER A 413 14.79 -4.86 -19.67
C SER A 413 15.79 -5.49 -20.65
N ASN A 414 16.91 -4.81 -20.96
CA ASN A 414 18.03 -5.37 -21.73
C ASN A 414 18.99 -6.24 -20.90
N GLY A 415 18.69 -6.47 -19.62
CA GLY A 415 19.51 -7.24 -18.68
C GLY A 415 20.75 -6.49 -18.16
N LYS A 416 20.95 -5.23 -18.53
CA LYS A 416 22.09 -4.41 -18.10
C LYS A 416 21.73 -3.53 -16.91
N TYR A 417 22.71 -3.26 -16.07
CA TYR A 417 22.60 -2.31 -14.97
C TYR A 417 22.72 -0.87 -15.46
N ILE A 418 21.94 0.01 -14.83
CA ILE A 418 22.01 1.46 -15.06
C ILE A 418 23.27 2.00 -14.36
N ILE A 419 24.06 2.78 -15.10
CA ILE A 419 25.20 3.55 -14.59
C ILE A 419 25.12 4.99 -15.11
N PRO A 420 25.63 6.00 -14.37
CA PRO A 420 25.75 7.35 -14.90
C PRO A 420 26.93 7.42 -15.88
N HIS A 421 26.70 7.99 -17.06
CA HIS A 421 27.76 8.36 -17.99
C HIS A 421 28.61 9.51 -17.41
N ALA A 422 29.80 9.77 -17.97
CA ALA A 422 30.66 10.89 -17.55
C ALA A 422 29.98 12.28 -17.67
N THR A 423 28.93 12.40 -18.50
CA THR A 423 28.10 13.60 -18.64
C THR A 423 26.84 13.59 -17.74
N GLY A 424 26.75 12.63 -16.81
CA GLY A 424 25.63 12.42 -15.90
C GLY A 424 24.43 11.67 -16.48
N HIS A 425 24.28 11.54 -17.80
CA HIS A 425 23.13 10.82 -18.39
C HIS A 425 23.11 9.34 -17.98
N MET A 426 21.93 8.84 -17.61
CA MET A 426 21.76 7.47 -17.14
C MET A 426 21.71 6.48 -18.31
N ARG A 427 22.54 5.43 -18.28
CA ARG A 427 22.62 4.43 -19.36
C ARG A 427 22.62 2.99 -18.84
N ALA A 428 21.82 2.13 -19.45
CA ALA A 428 21.77 0.70 -19.14
C ALA A 428 22.82 -0.06 -19.96
N ILE A 429 24.06 -0.04 -19.46
CA ILE A 429 25.24 -0.65 -20.10
C ILE A 429 26.13 -1.44 -19.12
N GLY A 430 25.85 -1.43 -17.82
CA GLY A 430 26.63 -2.20 -16.84
C GLY A 430 26.38 -3.70 -17.00
N GLU A 431 27.44 -4.49 -17.18
CA GLU A 431 27.36 -5.95 -17.31
C GLU A 431 27.15 -6.65 -15.95
N GLN A 432 27.62 -6.02 -14.87
CA GLN A 432 27.63 -6.58 -13.52
C GLN A 432 27.33 -5.47 -12.50
N ILE A 433 26.96 -5.89 -11.29
CA ILE A 433 26.80 -5.01 -10.13
C ILE A 433 28.18 -4.48 -9.73
N ASN A 434 28.39 -3.16 -9.80
CA ASN A 434 29.65 -2.50 -9.46
C ASN A 434 29.42 -1.39 -8.41
N THR A 435 30.08 -1.50 -7.25
CA THR A 435 29.99 -0.56 -6.13
C THR A 435 30.34 0.88 -6.49
N THR A 436 31.18 1.11 -7.50
CA THR A 436 31.62 2.46 -7.91
C THR A 436 30.78 3.08 -9.02
N GLU A 437 29.91 2.31 -9.69
CA GLU A 437 29.25 2.74 -10.94
C GLU A 437 27.74 2.50 -10.97
N SER A 438 27.24 1.41 -10.35
CA SER A 438 25.82 1.03 -10.41
C SER A 438 25.06 1.22 -9.09
N TYR A 439 25.71 1.76 -8.05
CA TYR A 439 25.15 1.92 -6.70
C TYR A 439 24.52 3.30 -6.54
N PHE A 440 23.19 3.34 -6.40
CA PHE A 440 22.46 4.57 -6.13
C PHE A 440 22.02 4.58 -4.67
N LEU A 441 22.47 5.58 -3.92
CA LEU A 441 22.00 5.81 -2.56
C LEU A 441 20.51 6.20 -2.63
N LEU A 442 19.66 5.40 -1.99
CA LEU A 442 18.21 5.59 -1.97
C LEU A 442 17.79 6.36 -0.72
N LYS A 443 16.96 7.39 -0.91
CA LYS A 443 16.39 8.19 0.17
C LYS A 443 14.88 8.27 0.04
N PHE A 444 14.14 7.98 1.11
CA PHE A 444 12.68 8.09 1.13
C PHE A 444 12.26 9.53 1.43
N ILE A 445 11.45 10.12 0.56
CA ILE A 445 11.10 11.54 0.61
C ILE A 445 9.75 11.78 1.28
N ASN A 446 8.77 10.94 0.98
CA ASN A 446 7.40 11.12 1.47
C ASN A 446 7.13 10.33 2.76
N ARG A 447 8.16 10.20 3.61
CA ARG A 447 8.18 9.52 4.90
C ARG A 447 8.97 10.28 5.98
N PRO A 448 8.71 11.59 6.21
CA PRO A 448 9.31 12.31 7.35
C PRO A 448 8.85 11.71 8.69
N PHE A 449 7.64 11.16 8.68
CA PHE A 449 7.15 10.23 9.69
C PHE A 449 6.87 8.87 9.05
N CYS A 450 7.01 7.81 9.84
CA CYS A 450 6.75 6.42 9.47
C CYS A 450 5.75 5.78 10.45
N VAL A 451 4.84 4.98 9.91
CA VAL A 451 4.05 3.99 10.64
C VAL A 451 4.40 2.61 10.12
N PHE A 452 4.92 1.73 10.99
CA PHE A 452 5.25 0.36 10.58
C PHE A 452 4.09 -0.60 10.89
N LYS A 453 3.71 -1.40 9.89
CA LYS A 453 2.70 -2.46 10.01
C LYS A 453 3.24 -3.77 9.40
N CYS A 454 3.00 -4.87 10.09
CA CYS A 454 3.29 -6.22 9.62
C CYS A 454 2.02 -7.08 9.70
N ASP A 455 2.10 -8.35 9.29
CA ASP A 455 0.94 -9.25 9.26
C ASP A 455 0.34 -9.53 10.66
N PHE A 456 1.06 -9.21 11.74
CA PHE A 456 0.57 -9.28 13.13
C PHE A 456 -0.13 -8.01 13.63
N GLY A 457 0.00 -6.87 12.94
CA GLY A 457 -0.54 -5.58 13.37
C GLY A 457 0.46 -4.42 13.24
N TYR A 458 0.13 -3.30 13.90
CA TYR A 458 0.97 -2.10 13.94
C TYR A 458 2.10 -2.23 14.97
N VAL A 459 3.20 -1.52 14.72
CA VAL A 459 4.25 -1.26 15.70
C VAL A 459 3.84 -0.12 16.62
N ALA A 460 3.82 -0.40 17.93
CA ALA A 460 3.69 0.62 18.96
C ALA A 460 4.30 0.13 20.29
N TYR A 461 4.40 1.02 21.27
CA TYR A 461 4.87 0.70 22.61
C TYR A 461 4.08 -0.46 23.25
N ARG A 462 4.78 -1.44 23.83
CA ARG A 462 4.23 -2.44 24.76
C ARG A 462 3.43 -1.75 25.87
N ASN A 463 4.11 -0.81 26.53
CA ASN A 463 3.58 0.18 27.47
C ASN A 463 4.54 1.39 27.50
N LYS A 464 4.06 2.55 27.96
CA LYS A 464 4.84 3.80 27.92
C LYS A 464 6.05 3.81 28.86
N GLN A 465 6.05 2.98 29.90
CA GLN A 465 7.11 2.93 30.92
C GLN A 465 8.34 2.16 30.43
N SER A 466 8.14 0.97 29.85
CA SER A 466 9.23 0.14 29.31
C SER A 466 9.80 0.66 28.00
N ARG A 467 8.99 1.40 27.21
CA ARG A 467 9.32 1.89 25.86
C ARG A 467 9.78 0.81 24.86
N ILE A 468 9.65 -0.47 25.20
CA ILE A 468 9.84 -1.62 24.29
C ILE A 468 8.73 -1.60 23.24
N LEU A 469 9.07 -1.88 21.99
CA LEU A 469 8.13 -1.94 20.88
C LEU A 469 7.53 -3.34 20.71
N GLU A 470 6.28 -3.37 20.26
CA GLU A 470 5.57 -4.59 19.88
C GLU A 470 4.80 -4.39 18.57
N CYS A 471 4.70 -5.43 17.75
CA CYS A 471 4.15 -5.41 16.39
C CYS A 471 2.71 -5.96 16.25
N ASN A 472 2.04 -6.24 17.37
CA ASN A 472 0.70 -6.85 17.39
C ASN A 472 -0.42 -5.89 17.79
N LYS A 473 -0.18 -4.58 17.69
CA LYS A 473 -1.07 -3.53 18.20
C LYS A 473 -2.13 -3.14 17.17
N SER A 474 -3.30 -2.74 17.67
CA SER A 474 -4.42 -2.21 16.86
C SER A 474 -4.30 -0.71 16.59
N ILE A 475 -3.46 0.00 17.33
CA ILE A 475 -3.14 1.43 17.18
C ILE A 475 -1.63 1.54 17.03
N PHE A 476 -1.17 2.38 16.11
CA PHE A 476 0.24 2.59 15.81
C PHE A 476 0.90 3.65 16.70
N THR A 477 2.22 3.63 16.73
CA THR A 477 3.04 4.77 17.13
C THR A 477 3.64 5.41 15.88
N LEU A 478 3.63 6.74 15.82
CA LEU A 478 4.30 7.48 14.77
C LEU A 478 5.78 7.68 15.15
N PHE A 479 6.69 7.34 14.24
CA PHE A 479 8.12 7.55 14.40
C PHE A 479 8.62 8.58 13.39
N THR A 480 9.62 9.39 13.75
CA THR A 480 10.34 10.24 12.80
C THR A 480 11.49 9.42 12.18
N LEU A 481 11.64 9.56 10.86
CA LEU A 481 12.77 9.03 10.11
C LEU A 481 13.79 10.17 9.90
N GLU A 482 14.90 10.12 10.59
CA GLU A 482 15.93 11.16 10.60
C GLU A 482 17.16 10.68 9.81
N GLU A 483 17.58 11.45 8.79
CA GLU A 483 18.82 11.20 8.07
C GLU A 483 20.02 11.85 8.79
N PRO A 484 21.21 11.21 8.82
CA PRO A 484 22.40 11.80 9.41
C PRO A 484 22.85 13.06 8.65
N ILE A 485 23.04 14.16 9.39
CA ILE A 485 23.37 15.48 8.83
C ILE A 485 24.73 15.48 8.11
N LYS A 486 25.72 14.72 8.61
CA LYS A 486 27.05 14.54 8.00
C LYS A 486 27.64 13.18 8.40
N GLU A 487 27.67 12.21 7.49
CA GLU A 487 28.59 11.07 7.57
C GLU A 487 29.47 11.02 6.31
N PRO A 488 30.80 10.79 6.44
CA PRO A 488 31.72 10.77 5.29
C PRO A 488 31.41 9.68 4.25
N ASN A 489 30.82 8.57 4.71
CA ASN A 489 30.43 7.41 3.89
C ASN A 489 28.92 7.20 4.07
N ASN A 490 28.11 7.87 3.25
CA ASN A 490 26.65 7.86 3.42
C ASN A 490 26.00 6.55 2.92
N ASP A 491 26.11 5.49 3.71
CA ASP A 491 25.55 4.14 3.45
C ASP A 491 24.01 4.05 3.70
N GLY A 492 23.27 5.13 3.40
CA GLY A 492 21.81 5.21 3.60
C GLY A 492 21.34 4.86 5.02
N VAL A 493 22.19 5.15 6.00
CA VAL A 493 21.88 5.03 7.42
C VAL A 493 20.76 6.02 7.77
N VAL A 494 19.83 5.55 8.59
CA VAL A 494 18.75 6.35 9.16
C VAL A 494 18.66 6.13 10.66
N TYR A 495 18.06 7.10 11.34
CA TYR A 495 17.71 7.03 12.75
C TYR A 495 16.19 7.05 12.89
N LEU A 496 15.67 6.17 13.75
CA LEU A 496 14.24 6.12 14.06
C LEU A 496 14.00 6.70 15.46
N LYS A 497 13.04 7.61 15.58
CA LYS A 497 12.85 8.44 16.77
C LYS A 497 11.39 8.48 17.20
N GLY A 498 11.15 8.35 18.50
CA GLY A 498 9.83 8.52 19.12
C GLY A 498 9.40 9.98 19.19
N SER A 499 8.11 10.21 19.44
CA SER A 499 7.54 11.56 19.60
C SER A 499 8.05 12.33 20.82
N ASP A 500 8.70 11.66 21.78
CA ASP A 500 9.38 12.25 22.93
C ASP A 500 10.84 12.65 22.62
N GLY A 501 11.31 12.40 21.39
CA GLY A 501 12.66 12.71 20.95
C GLY A 501 13.69 11.63 21.24
N MET A 502 13.30 10.51 21.85
CA MET A 502 14.18 9.38 22.12
C MET A 502 14.37 8.52 20.86
N TYR A 503 15.55 7.95 20.67
CA TYR A 503 15.86 7.10 19.53
C TYR A 503 15.52 5.62 19.81
N TRP A 504 15.27 4.89 18.73
CA TRP A 504 15.27 3.43 18.74
C TRP A 504 16.66 2.94 19.17
N GLU A 505 16.69 1.88 19.98
CA GLU A 505 17.90 1.18 20.40
C GLU A 505 17.66 -0.33 20.44
N ILE A 506 18.74 -1.10 20.32
CA ILE A 506 18.74 -2.56 20.43
C ILE A 506 19.15 -2.90 21.88
N LEU A 507 18.27 -3.58 22.61
CA LEU A 507 18.54 -4.05 23.97
C LEU A 507 19.44 -5.29 23.97
N SER A 508 19.96 -5.65 25.15
CA SER A 508 20.84 -6.82 25.33
C SER A 508 20.18 -8.16 25.00
N ASP A 509 18.86 -8.23 25.03
CA ASP A 509 18.02 -9.37 24.61
C ASP A 509 17.55 -9.27 23.14
N LEU A 510 18.21 -8.40 22.36
CA LEU A 510 17.92 -8.05 20.96
C LEU A 510 16.57 -7.36 20.71
N ASN A 511 15.76 -7.09 21.74
CA ASN A 511 14.49 -6.38 21.58
C ASN A 511 14.72 -4.92 21.18
N ILE A 512 13.78 -4.36 20.42
CA ILE A 512 13.79 -2.94 20.07
C ILE A 512 13.02 -2.12 21.10
N SER A 513 13.62 -1.05 21.59
CA SER A 513 12.99 -0.07 22.47
C SER A 513 13.26 1.36 21.99
N VAL A 514 12.51 2.33 22.49
CA VAL A 514 12.70 3.77 22.20
C VAL A 514 13.17 4.50 23.44
N SER A 515 14.29 4.05 23.98
CA SER A 515 14.93 4.64 25.17
C SER A 515 16.36 5.14 24.92
N GLY A 516 16.84 5.06 23.67
CA GLY A 516 18.16 5.54 23.27
C GLY A 516 18.23 7.07 23.34
N ARG A 517 19.23 7.60 24.05
CA ARG A 517 19.53 9.04 24.06
C ARG A 517 20.32 9.46 22.81
N GLU A 518 21.17 8.56 22.33
CA GLU A 518 21.98 8.74 21.12
C GLU A 518 21.34 8.01 19.93
N PRO A 519 21.59 8.44 18.68
CA PRO A 519 21.01 7.80 17.50
C PRO A 519 21.61 6.41 17.23
N THR A 520 20.79 5.37 17.24
CA THR A 520 21.19 4.02 16.79
C THR A 520 21.03 3.90 15.27
N LYS A 521 22.07 3.42 14.58
CA LYS A 521 22.06 3.21 13.13
C LYS A 521 21.10 2.09 12.72
N PHE A 522 20.20 2.39 11.79
CA PHE A 522 19.41 1.42 11.02
C PHE A 522 19.59 1.67 9.53
N ILE A 523 19.26 0.68 8.70
CA ILE A 523 19.18 0.80 7.25
C ILE A 523 17.80 0.29 6.82
N VAL A 524 17.11 1.07 6.00
CA VAL A 524 15.79 0.72 5.46
C VAL A 524 15.98 0.31 4.01
N GLU A 525 15.68 -0.95 3.70
CA GLU A 525 15.89 -1.54 2.38
C GLU A 525 14.54 -1.86 1.73
N LEU A 526 14.42 -1.63 0.42
CA LEU A 526 13.26 -2.11 -0.33
C LEU A 526 13.24 -3.65 -0.32
N CYS A 527 12.08 -4.23 -0.03
CA CYS A 527 11.86 -5.64 -0.29
C CYS A 527 11.51 -5.84 -1.77
N ALA A 528 11.92 -6.96 -2.36
CA ALA A 528 11.63 -7.25 -3.77
C ALA A 528 10.15 -7.58 -4.04
N ALA A 529 9.32 -7.72 -3.01
CA ALA A 529 7.90 -8.01 -3.12
C ALA A 529 7.07 -6.98 -2.36
N TYR A 530 6.07 -6.41 -3.05
CA TYR A 530 5.16 -5.35 -2.58
C TYR A 530 5.85 -4.01 -2.24
N SER A 531 5.04 -2.98 -2.00
CA SER A 531 5.47 -1.67 -1.46
C SER A 531 5.85 -1.79 0.03
N ARG A 532 6.74 -2.74 0.37
CA ARG A 532 7.19 -3.06 1.73
C ARG A 532 8.72 -2.91 1.84
N ILE A 533 9.18 -2.70 3.06
CA ILE A 533 10.61 -2.60 3.41
C ILE A 533 11.04 -3.71 4.36
N VAL A 534 12.35 -3.95 4.44
CA VAL A 534 12.98 -4.63 5.57
C VAL A 534 13.91 -3.66 6.29
N ILE A 535 14.04 -3.82 7.61
CA ILE A 535 14.87 -2.93 8.43
C ILE A 535 16.05 -3.74 8.96
N LYS A 536 17.26 -3.29 8.65
CA LYS A 536 18.53 -3.83 9.14
C LYS A 536 19.05 -2.97 10.27
N ALA A 537 19.46 -3.59 11.36
CA ALA A 537 19.89 -2.92 12.58
C ALA A 537 21.42 -2.86 12.68
N SER A 538 21.94 -2.04 13.60
CA SER A 538 23.38 -1.80 13.79
C SER A 538 24.20 -3.05 14.13
N ASN A 539 23.58 -4.12 14.63
CA ASN A 539 24.22 -5.43 14.84
C ASN A 539 24.38 -6.27 13.55
N GLY A 540 24.00 -5.73 12.39
CA GLY A 540 24.07 -6.39 11.09
C GLY A 540 22.88 -7.30 10.77
N MET A 541 21.99 -7.53 11.73
CA MET A 541 20.80 -8.39 11.60
C MET A 541 19.57 -7.58 11.19
N TYR A 542 18.63 -8.23 10.52
CA TYR A 542 17.32 -7.66 10.18
C TYR A 542 16.32 -7.84 11.33
N LEU A 543 15.35 -6.93 11.39
CA LEU A 543 14.25 -7.02 12.33
C LEU A 543 13.30 -8.17 12.00
N ARG A 544 12.97 -8.95 13.02
CA ARG A 544 12.01 -10.05 13.00
C ARG A 544 10.90 -9.78 14.01
N ALA A 545 9.67 -9.86 13.53
CA ALA A 545 8.44 -9.82 14.28
C ALA A 545 7.94 -11.24 14.59
N GLU A 546 7.28 -11.41 15.72
CA GLU A 546 6.63 -12.66 16.10
C GLU A 546 5.15 -12.47 16.44
N GLN A 547 4.36 -13.55 16.37
CA GLN A 547 2.93 -13.54 16.66
C GLN A 547 2.60 -13.11 18.11
N ASN A 548 3.53 -13.35 19.05
CA ASN A 548 3.44 -12.88 20.43
C ASN A 548 3.59 -11.34 20.56
N GLY A 549 4.00 -10.65 19.49
CA GLY A 549 4.20 -9.20 19.42
C GLY A 549 5.66 -8.76 19.48
N THR A 550 6.60 -9.65 19.77
CA THR A 550 8.03 -9.33 19.95
C THR A 550 8.66 -8.82 18.65
N ILE A 551 9.55 -7.83 18.76
CA ILE A 551 10.37 -7.31 17.65
C ILE A 551 11.84 -7.39 18.06
N GLN A 552 12.63 -8.20 17.34
CA GLN A 552 14.05 -8.41 17.63
C GLN A 552 14.94 -8.22 16.41
N ALA A 553 16.15 -7.68 16.63
CA ALA A 553 17.22 -7.64 15.63
C ALA A 553 17.97 -8.99 15.55
N SER A 554 17.28 -10.03 15.06
CA SER A 554 17.74 -11.43 15.15
C SER A 554 17.71 -12.23 13.84
N CYS A 555 17.26 -11.66 12.71
CA CYS A 555 17.23 -12.36 11.43
C CYS A 555 18.49 -12.11 10.59
N GLN A 556 19.10 -13.15 10.02
CA GLN A 556 20.34 -13.00 9.24
C GLN A 556 20.10 -12.61 7.78
N HIS A 557 18.97 -13.02 7.18
CA HIS A 557 18.68 -12.85 5.77
C HIS A 557 17.49 -11.93 5.53
N SER A 558 17.60 -11.00 4.57
CA SER A 558 16.52 -10.08 4.19
C SER A 558 15.26 -10.78 3.68
N ARG A 559 15.38 -11.99 3.11
CA ARG A 559 14.26 -12.82 2.64
C ARG A 559 13.44 -13.46 3.77
N GLU A 560 14.04 -13.63 4.94
CA GLU A 560 13.41 -14.21 6.15
C GLU A 560 13.01 -13.13 7.16
N ALA A 561 13.47 -11.89 6.94
CA ALA A 561 13.15 -10.72 7.75
C ALA A 561 11.66 -10.37 7.66
N THR A 562 11.17 -9.67 8.69
CA THR A 562 9.81 -9.13 8.62
C THR A 562 9.76 -8.01 7.60
N GLN A 563 8.82 -8.14 6.66
CA GLN A 563 8.45 -7.08 5.74
C GLN A 563 7.49 -6.12 6.44
N TRP A 564 7.77 -4.83 6.35
CA TRP A 564 6.94 -3.77 6.92
C TRP A 564 6.28 -2.96 5.81
N GLU A 565 4.97 -2.86 5.88
CA GLU A 565 4.18 -1.80 5.26
C GLU A 565 4.52 -0.50 6.00
N PHE A 566 4.95 0.54 5.28
CA PHE A 566 5.53 1.75 5.87
C PHE A 566 5.24 3.01 5.06
#